data_AF-A0A9E1SFR1-F1
#
_entry.id   AF-A0A9E1SFR1-F1
#
_cell.length_a   1.000
_cell.length_b   1.000
_cell.length_c   1.000
_cell.angle_alpha   90.00
_cell.angle_beta   90.00
_cell.angle_gamma   90.00
#
_symmetry.space_group_name_H-M   'P 1'
#
loop_
_entity.id
_entity.type
_entity.pdbx_description
1 polymer ?
#
loop_
_entity_poly.entity_id
_entity_poly.type
_entity_poly.pdbx_seq_one_letter_code
_entity_poly.pdbx_strand_id
1 'polypeptide(L)' 'KYLKYLLGLFKDDLSLTIAAYNAGENAVKKYNNQIPPYPETQNYVKQVLNLYKKDQS' A
#
# COMPACT_ATOMS: atom_id res chain seq x y z
N LYS A 1 -10.10 -6.35 -9.75
CA LYS A 1 -9.03 -7.15 -10.42
C LYS A 1 -7.63 -6.63 -10.07
N TYR A 2 -7.36 -5.33 -10.17
CA TYR A 2 -6.04 -4.75 -9.89
C TYR A 2 -5.59 -4.86 -8.41
N LEU A 3 -6.45 -4.54 -7.44
CA LEU A 3 -6.08 -4.65 -6.01
C LEU A 3 -5.71 -6.09 -5.60
N LYS A 4 -6.45 -7.09 -6.09
CA LYS A 4 -6.14 -8.52 -5.87
C LYS A 4 -4.79 -8.92 -6.51
N TYR A 5 -4.45 -8.34 -7.66
CA TYR A 5 -3.15 -8.51 -8.27
C TYR A 5 -2.04 -7.92 -7.39
N LEU A 6 -2.23 -6.71 -6.86
CA LEU A 6 -1.27 -6.07 -5.95
C LEU A 6 -1.09 -6.86 -4.65
N LEU A 7 -2.18 -7.39 -4.07
CA LEU A 7 -2.10 -8.26 -2.89
C LEU A 7 -1.22 -9.48 -3.16
N GLY A 8 -1.43 -10.17 -4.28
CA GLY A 8 -0.56 -11.28 -4.68
C GLY A 8 0.88 -10.86 -4.93
N LEU A 9 1.09 -9.71 -5.59
CA LEU A 9 2.41 -9.17 -5.89
C LEU A 9 3.21 -8.83 -4.62
N PHE A 10 2.54 -8.34 -3.58
CA PHE A 10 3.14 -7.95 -2.30
C PHE A 10 2.91 -8.96 -1.18
N LYS A 11 2.59 -10.23 -1.51
CA LYS A 11 2.46 -11.34 -0.55
C LYS A 11 1.51 -11.03 0.62
N ASP A 12 0.34 -10.48 0.28
CA ASP A 12 -0.69 -10.06 1.22
C ASP A 12 -0.25 -8.97 2.23
N ASP A 13 0.89 -8.31 1.99
CA ASP A 13 1.26 -7.10 2.73
C ASP A 13 0.32 -5.96 2.33
N LEU A 14 -0.65 -5.70 3.20
CA LEU A 14 -1.66 -4.68 2.98
C LEU A 14 -1.05 -3.27 2.87
N SER A 15 0.03 -2.99 3.60
CA SER A 15 0.69 -1.67 3.59
C SER A 15 1.32 -1.40 2.23
N LEU A 16 2.06 -2.38 1.70
CA LEU A 16 2.69 -2.27 0.37
C LEU A 16 1.66 -2.30 -0.76
N THR A 17 0.59 -3.09 -0.60
CA THR A 17 -0.53 -3.11 -1.55
C THR A 17 -1.19 -1.74 -1.66
N ILE A 18 -1.49 -1.10 -0.53
CA ILE A 18 -2.10 0.24 -0.50
C ILE A 18 -1.12 1.28 -1.07
N ALA A 19 0.17 1.20 -0.72
CA ALA A 19 1.19 2.08 -1.27
C ALA A 19 1.29 1.97 -2.80
N ALA A 20 1.27 0.75 -3.33
CA ALA A 20 1.33 0.48 -4.77
C ALA A 20 0.04 0.90 -5.49
N TYR A 21 -1.11 0.82 -4.83
CA TYR A 21 -2.37 1.31 -5.38
C TYR A 21 -2.35 2.84 -5.56
N ASN A 22 -1.73 3.57 -4.62
CA ASN A 22 -1.63 5.03 -4.68
C ASN A 22 -0.48 5.54 -5.57
N ALA A 23 0.73 4.98 -5.41
CA ALA A 23 1.96 5.47 -6.05
C ALA A 23 2.40 4.66 -7.28
N GLY A 24 1.72 3.56 -7.58
CA GLY A 24 2.14 2.56 -8.56
C GLY A 24 3.12 1.53 -7.96
N GLU A 25 2.99 0.28 -8.38
CA GLU A 25 3.85 -0.83 -7.95
C GLU A 25 5.31 -0.65 -8.36
N ASN A 26 5.56 0.05 -9.47
CA ASN A 26 6.92 0.37 -9.92
C ASN A 26 7.64 1.31 -8.95
N ALA A 27 6.93 2.26 -8.33
CA ALA A 27 7.52 3.11 -7.30
C ALA A 27 7.91 2.27 -6.08
N VAL A 28 6.99 1.45 -5.56
CA VAL A 28 7.26 0.56 -4.42
C VAL A 28 8.45 -0.37 -4.69
N LYS A 29 8.52 -0.96 -5.90
CA LYS A 29 9.66 -1.79 -6.33
C LYS A 29 10.97 -1.01 -6.41
N LYS A 30 10.94 0.23 -6.95
CA LYS A 30 12.10 1.13 -7.03
C LYS A 30 12.69 1.45 -5.66
N TYR A 31 11.85 1.50 -4.62
CA TYR A 31 12.27 1.69 -3.23
C TYR A 31 12.46 0.38 -2.46
N ASN A 32 12.86 -0.70 -3.16
CA ASN A 32 13.15 -2.01 -2.59
C ASN A 32 11.97 -2.63 -1.84
N ASN A 33 10.77 -2.55 -2.43
CA ASN A 33 9.52 -3.01 -1.82
C ASN A 33 9.23 -2.34 -0.48
N GLN A 34 9.43 -1.02 -0.42
CA GLN A 34 9.06 -0.20 0.72
C GLN A 34 8.06 0.88 0.27
N ILE A 35 7.34 1.43 1.26
CA ILE A 35 6.51 2.61 1.02
C ILE A 35 7.44 3.74 0.54
N PRO A 36 7.23 4.30 -0.66
CA PRO A 36 8.10 5.34 -1.18
C PRO A 36 8.09 6.57 -0.26
N PRO A 37 9.17 7.37 -0.24
CA PRO A 37 9.28 8.59 0.55
C PRO A 37 8.45 9.74 -0.06
N TYR A 38 7.23 9.44 -0.46
CA TYR A 38 6.26 10.39 -0.98
C TYR A 38 5.29 10.72 0.17
N PRO A 39 5.26 11.97 0.65
CA PRO A 39 4.42 12.35 1.79
C PRO A 39 2.94 11.99 1.60
N GLU A 40 2.42 12.17 0.38
CA GLU A 40 1.05 11.79 0.02
C GLU A 40 0.81 10.29 0.20
N THR A 41 1.68 9.44 -0.34
CA THR A 41 1.56 7.99 -0.25
C THR A 41 1.65 7.49 1.19
N GLN A 42 2.60 8.02 1.97
CA GLN A 42 2.73 7.65 3.38
C GLN A 42 1.48 8.03 4.17
N ASN A 43 0.93 9.22 3.94
CA ASN A 43 -0.31 9.66 4.59
C ASN A 43 -1.50 8.79 4.15
N TYR A 44 -1.62 8.48 2.87
CA TYR A 44 -2.68 7.63 2.34
C TYR A 44 -2.65 6.23 2.96
N VAL A 45 -1.48 5.59 3.03
CA VAL A 45 -1.31 4.28 3.67
C VAL A 45 -1.74 4.34 5.14
N LYS A 46 -1.29 5.37 5.88
CA LYS A 46 -1.66 5.55 7.30
C LYS A 46 -3.18 5.69 7.48
N GLN A 47 -3.83 6.51 6.66
CA GLN A 47 -5.28 6.74 6.74
C GLN A 47 -6.07 5.46 6.49
N VAL A 48 -5.76 4.73 5.40
CA VAL A 48 -6.49 3.50 5.04
C VAL A 48 -6.28 2.41 6.09
N LEU A 49 -5.06 2.21 6.60
CA LEU A 49 -4.81 1.21 7.63
C LEU A 49 -5.51 1.54 8.96
N ASN A 50 -5.63 2.83 9.31
CA ASN A 50 -6.36 3.24 10.50
C ASN A 50 -7.87 2.98 10.36
N LEU A 51 -8.45 3.27 9.20
CA LEU A 51 -9.85 2.96 8.89
C LEU A 51 -10.09 1.45 8.96
N TYR A 52 -9.23 0.67 8.30
CA TYR A 52 -9.33 -0.79 8.31
C TYR A 52 -9.27 -1.38 9.71
N LYS A 53 -8.38 -0.88 10.58
CA LYS A 53 -8.30 -1.30 11.99
C LYS A 53 -9.57 -0.97 12.78
N LYS A 54 -10.18 0.19 12.53
CA LYS A 54 -11.41 0.61 13.20
C LYS A 54 -12.62 -0.22 12.76
N ASP A 55 -12.67 -0.63 11.50
CA ASP A 55 -13.78 -1.47 11.00
C ASP A 55 -13.71 -2.92 11.54
N GLN A 56 -12.56 -3.36 12.06
CA GLN A 56 -12.36 -4.69 12.64
C GLN A 56 -12.60 -4.75 14.17
N SER A 57 -12.90 -3.61 14.81
CA SER A 57 -13.20 -3.49 16.25
C SER A 57 -14.68 -3.29 16.49
#